data_AF-A0A7S0QNX7-F1
#
_entry.id   AF-A0A7S0QNX7-F1
#
_cell.length_a   1.000
_cell.length_b   1.000
_cell.length_c   1.000
_cell.angle_alpha   90.00
_cell.angle_beta   90.00
_cell.angle_gamma   90.00
#
_symmetry.space_group_name_H-M   'P 1'
#
loop_
_entity.id
_entity.type
_entity.pdbx_description
1 polymer ?
#
loop_
_entity_poly.entity_id
_entity_poly.type
_entity_poly.pdbx_seq_one_letter_code
_entity_poly.pdbx_strand_id
1 'polypeptide(L)'
;SWTASPTTAAPTMIPASIDDVAVVSDIRFVGLEFSRLSDPDFEATFRDNFRTAMAAAAGVFEGRVTITRIYEGSVVVTSMVRFAAANDAAGMGADFLAKLNSNPVGIFSSSSALLQYKPIEAFGFTTTAPTAVSPTTAAPTTVSPTT
;
A
#
# COMPACT_ATOMS: atom_id res chain seq x y z
N SER A 1 -45.89 14.50 -24.00
CA SER A 1 -45.65 13.22 -23.30
C SER A 1 -44.18 12.87 -23.47
N TRP A 2 -43.37 13.04 -22.43
CA TRP A 2 -41.93 12.71 -22.43
C TRP A 2 -41.74 11.39 -21.68
N THR A 3 -41.39 10.32 -22.39
CA THR A 3 -41.00 9.04 -21.79
C THR A 3 -39.48 9.05 -21.60
N ALA A 4 -39.03 9.12 -20.35
CA ALA A 4 -37.62 8.95 -20.01
C ALA A 4 -37.22 7.49 -20.26
N SER A 5 -36.16 7.28 -21.06
CA SER A 5 -35.56 5.95 -21.24
C SER A 5 -34.84 5.54 -19.95
N PRO A 6 -34.91 4.27 -19.51
CA PRO A 6 -34.15 3.82 -18.36
C PRO A 6 -32.66 3.84 -18.70
N THR A 7 -31.90 4.76 -18.11
CA THR A 7 -30.44 4.74 -18.15
C THR A 7 -29.97 3.54 -17.33
N THR A 8 -29.46 2.52 -18.01
CA THR A 8 -28.74 1.43 -17.34
C THR A 8 -27.47 2.03 -16.74
N ALA A 9 -27.34 2.02 -15.42
CA ALA A 9 -26.09 2.36 -14.76
C ALA A 9 -25.02 1.37 -15.26
N ALA A 10 -24.00 1.87 -15.96
CA ALA A 10 -22.86 1.06 -16.33
C ALA A 10 -22.28 0.45 -15.04
N PRO A 11 -21.92 -0.84 -15.02
CA PRO A 11 -21.27 -1.41 -13.86
C PRO A 11 -20.03 -0.57 -13.55
N THR A 12 -19.97 -0.02 -12.34
CA THR A 12 -18.76 0.62 -11.85
C THR A 12 -17.71 -0.48 -11.76
N MET A 13 -16.85 -0.53 -12.76
CA MET A 13 -15.70 -1.40 -12.77
C MET A 13 -14.81 -0.92 -11.62
N ILE A 14 -14.90 -1.59 -10.47
CA ILE A 14 -13.87 -1.51 -9.45
C ILE A 14 -12.73 -2.35 -10.02
N PRO A 15 -11.60 -1.78 -10.45
CA PRO A 15 -10.51 -2.60 -10.92
C PRO A 15 -10.03 -3.44 -9.74
N ALA A 16 -10.32 -4.74 -9.79
CA ALA A 16 -9.50 -5.71 -9.10
C ALA A 16 -8.10 -5.58 -9.72
N SER A 17 -7.12 -5.06 -8.98
CA SER A 17 -5.72 -5.10 -9.44
C SER A 17 -5.27 -6.56 -9.32
N ILE A 18 -5.35 -7.29 -10.44
CA ILE A 18 -5.31 -8.76 -10.51
C ILE A 18 -3.89 -9.35 -10.42
N ASP A 19 -2.82 -8.55 -10.48
CA ASP A 19 -1.44 -9.08 -10.55
C ASP A 19 -0.44 -8.20 -9.79
N ASP A 20 -0.83 -7.62 -8.66
CA ASP A 20 0.10 -6.81 -7.87
C ASP A 20 1.04 -7.71 -7.03
N VAL A 21 2.35 -7.49 -7.16
CA VAL A 21 3.33 -8.05 -6.23
C VAL A 21 3.46 -7.13 -5.03
N ALA A 22 3.40 -7.70 -3.83
CA ALA A 22 3.52 -6.94 -2.59
C ALA A 22 4.88 -7.22 -1.95
N VAL A 23 5.59 -6.16 -1.57
CA VAL A 23 6.73 -6.25 -0.65
C VAL A 23 6.23 -5.85 0.72
N VAL A 24 6.18 -6.82 1.64
CA VAL A 24 5.88 -6.57 3.06
C VAL A 24 7.20 -6.31 3.78
N SER A 25 7.24 -5.27 4.61
CA SER A 25 8.43 -4.92 5.38
C SER A 25 8.12 -4.63 6.84
N ASP A 26 9.01 -5.06 7.72
CA ASP A 26 9.06 -4.64 9.12
C ASP A 26 10.26 -3.72 9.31
N ILE A 27 10.02 -2.46 9.67
CA ILE A 27 11.06 -1.44 9.84
C ILE A 27 11.11 -1.01 11.30
N ARG A 28 12.28 -1.18 11.93
CA ARG A 28 12.51 -0.82 13.33
C ARG A 28 13.08 0.58 13.45
N PHE A 29 12.40 1.42 14.22
CA PHE A 29 12.86 2.77 14.60
C PHE A 29 13.29 2.76 16.07
N VAL A 30 14.52 3.22 16.34
CA VAL A 30 15.07 3.21 17.71
C VAL A 30 15.00 4.57 18.39
N GLY A 31 14.93 5.66 17.63
CA GLY A 31 14.72 7.00 18.18
C GLY A 31 13.25 7.37 18.38
N LEU A 32 12.32 6.54 17.90
CA LEU A 32 10.89 6.80 17.98
C LEU A 32 10.33 6.19 19.26
N GLU A 33 9.75 7.02 20.13
CA GLU A 33 9.05 6.56 21.33
C GLU A 33 7.57 6.33 21.01
N PHE A 34 7.02 5.20 21.47
CA PHE A 34 5.63 4.87 21.21
C PHE A 34 4.65 5.86 21.86
N SER A 35 5.03 6.45 23.00
CA SER A 35 4.29 7.53 23.65
C SER A 35 4.05 8.73 22.72
N ARG A 36 4.93 9.02 21.76
CA ARG A 36 4.70 10.09 20.78
C ARG A 36 3.62 9.72 19.77
N LEU A 37 3.48 8.44 19.44
CA LEU A 37 2.41 7.96 18.55
C LEU A 37 1.03 7.97 19.22
N SER A 38 0.95 8.27 20.53
CA SER A 38 -0.33 8.53 21.20
C SER A 38 -0.89 9.93 20.89
N ASP A 39 -0.05 10.84 20.36
CA ASP A 39 -0.50 12.12 19.82
C ASP A 39 -1.00 11.90 18.38
N PRO A 40 -2.29 12.16 18.11
CA PRO A 40 -2.90 11.89 16.80
C PRO A 40 -2.32 12.74 15.67
N ASP A 41 -1.92 13.98 15.96
CA ASP A 41 -1.35 14.89 14.95
C ASP A 41 0.06 14.43 14.56
N PHE A 42 0.82 14.00 15.57
CA PHE A 42 2.12 13.38 15.35
C PHE A 42 2.00 12.06 14.59
N GLU A 43 1.09 11.16 15.00
CA GLU A 43 0.90 9.86 14.36
C GLU A 43 0.51 10.03 12.88
N ALA A 44 -0.42 10.92 12.58
CA ALA A 44 -0.82 11.22 11.20
C ALA A 44 0.37 11.72 10.37
N THR A 45 1.09 12.71 10.89
CA THR A 45 2.28 13.27 10.24
C THR A 45 3.37 12.21 10.04
N PHE A 46 3.58 11.33 11.01
CA PHE A 46 4.53 10.23 10.90
C PHE A 46 4.13 9.25 9.80
N ARG A 47 2.85 8.83 9.78
CA ARG A 47 2.33 7.89 8.77
C ARG A 47 2.43 8.43 7.36
N ASP A 48 2.13 9.72 7.17
CA ASP A 48 2.20 10.35 5.86
C ASP A 48 3.65 10.46 5.38
N ASN A 49 4.55 10.98 6.22
CA ASN A 49 5.98 11.02 5.88
C ASN A 49 6.54 9.62 5.57
N PHE A 50 6.11 8.59 6.32
CA PHE A 50 6.54 7.22 6.10
C PHE A 50 6.06 6.71 4.74
N ARG A 51 4.78 6.93 4.39
CA ARG A 51 4.22 6.54 3.09
C ARG A 51 4.93 7.24 1.94
N THR A 52 5.16 8.56 2.04
CA THR A 52 5.88 9.34 1.03
C THR A 52 7.29 8.80 0.80
N ALA A 53 8.05 8.54 1.88
CA ALA A 53 9.40 8.01 1.77
C ALA A 53 9.44 6.62 1.13
N MET A 54 8.57 5.71 1.57
CA MET A 54 8.47 4.35 1.02
C MET A 54 8.04 4.35 -0.45
N ALA A 55 7.06 5.18 -0.80
CA ALA A 55 6.57 5.33 -2.17
C ALA A 55 7.67 5.86 -3.11
N ALA A 56 8.40 6.89 -2.68
CA ALA A 56 9.51 7.46 -3.42
C ALA A 56 10.65 6.44 -3.62
N ALA A 57 11.02 5.69 -2.57
CA ALA A 57 12.08 4.68 -2.66
C ALA A 57 11.71 3.49 -3.55
N ALA A 58 10.44 3.11 -3.56
CA ALA A 58 9.88 2.05 -4.40
C ALA A 58 9.51 2.50 -5.82
N GLY A 59 9.46 3.81 -6.09
CA GLY A 59 9.01 4.34 -7.38
C GLY A 59 7.52 4.11 -7.66
N VAL A 60 6.69 4.09 -6.62
CA VAL A 60 5.23 3.89 -6.73
C VAL A 60 4.46 5.09 -6.18
N PHE A 61 3.15 5.16 -6.43
CA PHE A 61 2.28 6.16 -5.81
C PHE A 61 2.10 5.88 -4.31
N GLU A 62 1.92 6.94 -3.50
CA GLU A 62 1.70 6.81 -2.05
C GLU A 62 0.50 5.92 -1.70
N GLY A 63 -0.57 5.95 -2.51
CA GLY A 63 -1.74 5.08 -2.34
C GLY A 63 -1.45 3.58 -2.51
N ARG A 64 -0.25 3.20 -2.97
CA ARG A 64 0.23 1.80 -3.03
C ARG A 64 0.98 1.39 -1.77
N VAL A 65 1.19 2.29 -0.80
CA VAL A 65 1.85 2.02 0.48
C VAL A 65 0.82 1.96 1.59
N THR A 66 0.78 0.84 2.31
CA THR A 66 -0.09 0.64 3.48
C THR A 66 0.75 0.40 4.71
N ILE A 67 0.46 1.10 5.81
CA ILE A 67 1.01 0.79 7.14
C ILE A 67 0.03 -0.15 7.82
N THR A 68 0.45 -1.39 8.04
CA THR A 68 -0.40 -2.45 8.60
C THR A 68 -0.45 -2.37 10.12
N ARG A 69 0.71 -2.14 10.77
CA ARG A 69 0.78 -2.10 12.23
C ARG A 69 1.98 -1.31 12.74
N ILE A 70 1.86 -0.74 13.94
CA ILE A 70 2.95 -0.15 14.70
C ILE A 70 2.99 -0.80 16.10
N TYR A 71 4.15 -1.31 16.54
CA TYR A 71 4.31 -2.05 17.80
C TYR A 71 5.09 -1.25 18.88
N GLU A 72 4.76 -1.47 20.15
CA GLU A 72 5.17 -0.64 21.31
C GLU A 72 6.57 -0.96 21.90
N GLY A 73 7.15 -2.14 21.66
CA GLY A 73 8.41 -2.57 22.31
C GLY A 73 9.71 -2.01 21.71
N SER A 74 9.70 -1.54 20.45
CA SER A 74 10.85 -0.99 19.72
C SER A 74 10.36 -0.40 18.38
N VAL A 75 9.48 0.59 18.43
CA VAL A 75 8.63 1.09 17.32
C VAL A 75 8.91 0.43 15.97
N VAL A 76 8.34 -0.76 15.81
CA VAL A 76 8.41 -1.53 14.58
C VAL A 76 7.19 -1.17 13.78
N VAL A 77 7.41 -0.71 12.54
CA VAL A 77 6.35 -0.38 11.59
C VAL A 77 6.31 -1.49 10.54
N THR A 78 5.23 -2.26 10.57
CA THR A 78 4.91 -3.20 9.50
C THR A 78 4.20 -2.45 8.38
N SER A 79 4.72 -2.55 7.16
CA SER A 79 4.15 -1.91 5.99
C SER A 79 4.14 -2.83 4.77
N MET A 80 3.35 -2.47 3.77
CA MET A 80 3.24 -3.18 2.52
C MET A 80 3.27 -2.19 1.37
N VAL A 81 4.14 -2.42 0.40
CA VAL A 81 4.22 -1.67 -0.86
C VAL A 81 3.76 -2.57 -2.00
N ARG A 82 2.75 -2.11 -2.75
CA ARG A 82 2.20 -2.85 -3.89
C ARG A 82 2.76 -2.33 -5.21
N PHE A 83 3.35 -3.22 -5.98
CA PHE A 83 3.84 -2.96 -7.33
C PHE A 83 2.79 -3.42 -8.32
N ALA A 84 2.47 -2.58 -9.30
CA ALA A 84 1.67 -3.02 -10.44
C ALA A 84 2.46 -4.09 -11.21
N ALA A 85 1.77 -5.05 -11.81
CA ALA A 85 2.37 -6.17 -12.56
C ALA A 85 3.45 -5.72 -13.57
N ALA A 86 3.20 -4.62 -14.29
CA ALA A 86 4.15 -4.06 -15.26
C ALA A 86 5.44 -3.56 -14.60
N ASN A 87 5.35 -3.01 -13.39
CA ASN A 87 6.51 -2.51 -12.64
C ASN A 87 7.30 -3.67 -12.03
N ASP A 88 6.63 -4.71 -11.56
CA ASP A 88 7.30 -5.89 -11.02
C ASP A 88 7.95 -6.75 -12.12
N ALA A 89 7.33 -6.84 -13.30
CA ALA A 89 7.95 -7.44 -14.48
C ALA A 89 9.26 -6.74 -14.88
N ALA A 90 9.42 -5.45 -14.54
CA ALA A 90 10.66 -4.69 -14.71
C ALA A 90 11.67 -4.88 -13.56
N GLY A 91 11.35 -5.67 -12.54
CA GLY A 91 12.20 -5.95 -11.39
C GLY A 91 12.11 -4.94 -10.23
N MET A 92 11.19 -3.96 -10.29
CA MET A 92 11.13 -2.89 -9.28
C MET A 92 10.86 -3.41 -7.86
N GLY A 93 10.05 -4.46 -7.70
CA GLY A 93 9.78 -5.07 -6.39
C GLY A 93 11.04 -5.71 -5.80
N ALA A 94 11.79 -6.44 -6.62
CA ALA A 94 13.05 -7.06 -6.21
C ALA A 94 14.13 -6.02 -5.89
N ASP A 95 14.25 -4.96 -6.69
CA ASP A 95 15.16 -3.84 -6.45
C ASP A 95 14.83 -3.11 -5.16
N PHE A 96 13.55 -2.86 -4.90
CA PHE A 96 13.10 -2.24 -3.66
C PHE A 96 13.38 -3.12 -2.45
N LEU A 97 13.13 -4.44 -2.55
CA LEU A 97 13.47 -5.39 -1.51
C LEU A 97 14.97 -5.42 -1.22
N ALA A 98 15.81 -5.39 -2.26
CA ALA A 98 17.26 -5.33 -2.11
C ALA A 98 17.71 -4.05 -1.41
N LYS A 99 17.11 -2.89 -1.75
CA LYS A 99 17.37 -1.61 -1.06
C LYS A 99 16.94 -1.64 0.41
N LEU A 100 15.75 -2.18 0.70
CA LEU A 100 15.25 -2.38 2.08
C LEU A 100 16.25 -3.17 2.93
N ASN A 101 16.70 -4.30 2.42
CA ASN A 101 17.57 -5.22 3.16
C ASN A 101 19.03 -4.71 3.29
N SER A 102 19.49 -3.87 2.36
CA SER A 102 20.89 -3.39 2.35
C SER A 102 21.09 -2.03 3.01
N ASN A 103 20.13 -1.11 2.90
CA ASN A 103 20.24 0.24 3.44
C ASN A 103 18.87 0.86 3.77
N PRO A 104 18.24 0.45 4.88
CA PRO A 104 16.94 0.99 5.28
C PRO A 104 16.98 2.49 5.60
N VAL A 105 18.12 3.03 6.06
CA VAL A 105 18.29 4.47 6.30
C VAL A 105 18.16 5.27 5.01
N GLY A 106 18.66 4.73 3.89
CA GLY A 106 18.58 5.36 2.58
C GLY A 106 17.16 5.55 2.06
N ILE A 107 16.18 4.76 2.54
CA ILE A 107 14.77 4.91 2.16
C ILE A 107 14.19 6.20 2.72
N PHE A 108 14.64 6.60 3.91
CA PHE A 108 14.12 7.76 4.62
C PHE A 108 15.01 8.99 4.47
N SER A 109 16.03 8.95 3.60
CA SER A 109 16.97 10.06 3.41
C SER A 109 16.31 11.34 2.91
N SER A 110 15.15 11.22 2.26
CA SER A 110 14.33 12.35 1.80
C SER A 110 13.47 12.98 2.91
N SER A 111 13.33 12.32 4.06
CA SER A 111 12.52 12.81 5.19
C SER A 111 13.40 13.07 6.41
N SER A 112 13.79 14.34 6.58
CA SER A 112 14.52 14.80 7.77
C SER A 112 13.76 14.51 9.08
N ALA A 113 12.42 14.53 9.03
CA ALA A 113 11.55 14.19 10.15
C ALA A 113 11.61 12.70 10.56
N LEU A 114 11.98 11.79 9.66
CA LEU A 114 12.12 10.36 9.94
C LEU A 114 13.56 9.95 10.23
N LEU A 115 14.55 10.66 9.67
CA LEU A 115 15.98 10.40 9.93
C LEU A 115 16.36 10.58 11.41
N GLN A 116 15.70 11.49 12.12
CA GLN A 116 15.90 11.66 13.57
C GLN A 116 15.55 10.40 14.38
N TYR A 117 14.72 9.50 13.82
CA TYR A 117 14.26 8.29 14.50
C TYR A 117 15.07 7.02 14.20
N LYS A 118 16.14 7.14 13.40
CA LYS A 118 17.11 6.08 13.08
C LYS A 118 16.44 4.74 12.74
N PRO A 119 15.94 4.55 11.50
CA PRO A 119 15.49 3.25 11.03
C PRO A 119 16.70 2.32 10.89
N ILE A 120 16.90 1.37 11.81
CA ILE A 120 18.17 0.61 11.89
C ILE A 120 18.08 -0.78 11.27
N GLU A 121 16.88 -1.37 11.22
CA GLU A 121 16.68 -2.71 10.71
C GLU A 121 15.41 -2.71 9.86
N ALA A 122 15.50 -3.22 8.64
CA ALA A 122 14.34 -3.55 7.83
C ALA A 122 14.45 -4.98 7.33
N PHE A 123 13.39 -5.74 7.49
CA PHE A 123 13.24 -7.05 6.88
C PHE A 123 12.10 -6.98 5.89
N GLY A 124 12.38 -7.27 4.62
CA GLY A 124 11.36 -7.37 3.58
C GLY A 124 11.17 -8.80 3.11
N PHE A 125 9.96 -9.14 2.68
CA PHE A 125 9.69 -10.34 1.88
C PHE A 125 8.62 -10.05 0.83
N THR A 126 8.72 -10.70 -0.32
CA THR A 126 7.70 -10.64 -1.37
C THR A 126 6.54 -11.58 -1.05
N THR A 127 5.32 -11.12 -1.28
CA THR A 127 4.14 -11.96 -1.36
C THR A 127 3.49 -11.73 -2.72
N THR A 128 3.17 -12.81 -3.43
CA THR A 128 2.22 -12.77 -4.53
C THR A 128 0.83 -12.82 -3.92
N ALA A 129 -0.04 -11.88 -4.28
CA ALA A 129 -1.44 -11.98 -3.92
C ALA A 129 -1.99 -13.32 -4.43
N PRO A 130 -2.86 -14.04 -3.69
CA PRO A 130 -3.54 -15.19 -4.25
C PRO A 130 -4.30 -14.73 -5.49
N THR A 131 -4.08 -15.42 -6.61
CA THR A 131 -4.76 -15.15 -7.88
C THR A 131 -6.25 -14.99 -7.60
N ALA A 132 -6.80 -13.82 -7.86
CA ALA A 132 -8.24 -13.62 -7.71
C ALA A 132 -8.92 -14.63 -8.65
N VAL A 133 -9.68 -15.58 -8.08
CA VAL A 133 -10.57 -16.42 -8.86
C VAL A 133 -11.40 -15.50 -9.75
N SER A 134 -11.42 -15.78 -11.06
CA SER A 134 -12.05 -14.93 -12.07
C SER A 134 -13.44 -14.47 -11.64
N PRO A 135 -13.85 -13.22 -11.90
CA PRO A 135 -15.18 -12.77 -11.55
C PRO A 135 -16.22 -13.63 -12.28
N THR A 136 -17.01 -14.38 -11.53
CA THR A 136 -18.22 -15.02 -12.07
C THR A 136 -19.16 -13.89 -12.48
N THR A 137 -19.30 -13.66 -13.78
CA THR A 137 -20.31 -12.74 -14.32
C THR A 137 -21.69 -13.22 -13.87
N ALA A 138 -22.30 -12.51 -12.91
CA ALA A 138 -23.72 -12.71 -12.64
C ALA A 138 -24.50 -12.25 -13.89
N ALA A 139 -25.24 -13.17 -14.52
CA ALA A 139 -26.07 -12.86 -15.67
C ALA A 139 -27.17 -11.86 -15.27
N PRO A 140 -27.54 -10.90 -16.15
CA PRO A 140 -28.57 -9.92 -15.85
C PRO A 140 -29.94 -10.60 -15.69
N THR A 141 -30.55 -10.46 -14.53
CA THR A 141 -31.95 -10.87 -14.30
C THR A 141 -32.86 -9.92 -15.06
N THR A 142 -33.52 -10.41 -16.10
CA THR A 142 -34.55 -9.64 -16.83
C THR A 142 -35.83 -9.68 -16.00
N VAL A 143 -36.24 -8.55 -15.42
CA VAL A 143 -37.59 -8.42 -14.83
C VAL A 143 -38.58 -8.03 -15.93
N SER A 144 -39.51 -8.93 -16.25
CA SER A 144 -40.62 -8.63 -17.15
C SER A 144 -41.63 -7.70 -16.44
N PRO A 145 -42.12 -6.64 -17.09
CA PRO A 145 -43.22 -5.86 -16.55
C PRO A 145 -44.53 -6.67 -16.63
N THR A 146 -45.22 -6.80 -15.49
CA THR A 146 -46.55 -7.39 -15.41
C THR A 146 -47.57 -6.42 -16.04
N THR A 147 -48.37 -6.91 -16.99
CA THR A 147 -49.55 -6.22 -17.54
C THR A 147 -50.69 -6.11 -16.56
#